data_AF-A0A519NRL9-F1
#
_entry.id   AF-A0A519NRL9-F1
#
_cell.length_a   1.000
_cell.length_b   1.000
_cell.length_c   1.000
_cell.angle_alpha   90.00
_cell.angle_beta   90.00
_cell.angle_gamma   90.00
#
_symmetry.space_group_name_H-M   'P 1'
#
loop_
_entity.id
_entity.type
_entity.pdbx_description
1 polymer ?
#
loop_
_entity_poly.entity_id
_entity_poly.type
_entity_poly.pdbx_seq_one_letter_code
_entity_poly.pdbx_strand_id
1 'polypeptide(L)'
;FKKPKGCKKILKKFYTDEIQKICSFRCYNQNLVNYYYSGATEMDAQLFLRKVEEHPHWLLKPKLERDERFSTPADYLVAKILAMEKIQLYLAEEIVKLEGTNFTENRSVDKKEYRWTGEAINLVELAYGLYYTGEINNGNAGIAEIVRLFEKIFNIAIGKPSRRFSEIKQRKRLSKTKYLDQMKTAIDKRIDDDDEFVPRPNFR
;
A
#
# COMPACT_ATOMS: atom_id res chain seq x y z
N PHE A 1 3.97 23.71 -4.18
CA PHE A 1 2.62 23.14 -4.00
C PHE A 1 1.98 23.71 -2.74
N LYS A 2 0.95 24.57 -2.85
CA LYS A 2 0.14 24.97 -1.69
C LYS A 2 -0.97 23.94 -1.52
N LYS A 3 -0.67 22.86 -0.80
CA LYS A 3 -1.65 21.80 -0.48
C LYS A 3 -2.82 22.42 0.31
N PRO A 4 -4.07 22.30 -0.15
CA PRO A 4 -5.21 22.83 0.60
C PRO A 4 -5.40 22.06 1.90
N LYS A 5 -5.74 22.77 2.97
CA LYS A 5 -6.22 22.16 4.21
C LYS A 5 -7.74 21.97 4.08
N GLY A 6 -8.22 20.74 4.00
CA GLY A 6 -9.64 20.46 3.77
C GLY A 6 -10.01 18.98 3.93
N CYS A 7 -11.29 18.66 3.84
CA CYS A 7 -11.79 17.28 3.91
C CYS A 7 -11.32 16.45 2.71
N LYS A 8 -11.40 15.11 2.80
CA LYS A 8 -10.93 14.17 1.76
C LYS A 8 -11.42 14.51 0.35
N LYS A 9 -12.67 14.99 0.23
CA LYS A 9 -13.28 15.39 -1.06
C LYS A 9 -12.53 16.56 -1.72
N ILE A 10 -12.13 17.57 -0.94
CA ILE A 10 -11.38 18.74 -1.44
C ILE A 10 -9.97 18.33 -1.87
N LEU A 11 -9.31 17.49 -1.07
CA LEU A 11 -7.96 16.99 -1.39
C LEU A 11 -7.96 16.14 -2.66
N LYS A 12 -8.92 15.22 -2.79
CA LYS A 12 -9.08 14.39 -3.98
C LYS A 12 -9.28 15.26 -5.22
N LYS A 13 -10.22 16.21 -5.18
CA LYS A 13 -10.46 17.15 -6.28
C LYS A 13 -9.18 17.90 -6.66
N PHE A 14 -8.46 18.43 -5.66
CA PHE A 14 -7.20 19.12 -5.91
C PHE A 14 -6.15 18.24 -6.61
N TYR A 15 -5.95 16.99 -6.14
CA TYR A 15 -5.01 16.06 -6.78
C TYR A 15 -5.43 15.70 -8.21
N THR A 16 -6.73 15.48 -8.45
CA THR A 16 -7.26 15.23 -9.80
C THR A 16 -7.05 16.44 -10.72
N ASP A 17 -7.29 17.65 -10.22
CA ASP A 17 -7.06 18.89 -10.98
C ASP A 17 -5.57 19.08 -11.32
N GLU A 18 -4.66 18.75 -10.41
CA GLU A 18 -3.21 18.79 -10.68
C GLU A 18 -2.76 17.74 -11.70
N ILE A 19 -3.31 16.51 -11.63
CA ILE A 19 -3.07 15.49 -12.66
C ILE A 19 -3.58 15.97 -14.02
N GLN A 20 -4.76 16.61 -14.07
CA GLN A 20 -5.29 17.15 -15.32
C GLN A 20 -4.36 18.21 -15.94
N LYS A 21 -3.77 19.09 -15.12
CA LYS A 21 -2.77 20.07 -15.59
C LYS A 21 -1.52 19.40 -16.16
N ILE A 22 -1.06 18.32 -15.53
CA ILE A 22 0.07 17.52 -16.02
C ILE A 22 -0.28 16.89 -17.37
N CYS A 23 -1.46 16.28 -17.49
CA CYS A 23 -1.94 15.69 -18.75
C CYS A 23 -2.03 16.75 -19.87
N SER A 24 -2.61 17.91 -19.59
CA SER A 24 -2.68 19.01 -20.57
C SER A 24 -1.29 19.49 -21.00
N PHE A 25 -0.34 19.62 -20.06
CA PHE A 25 1.04 19.98 -20.41
C PHE A 25 1.70 18.91 -21.30
N ARG A 26 1.51 17.62 -21.00
CA ARG A 26 2.06 16.52 -21.78
C ARG A 26 1.46 16.46 -23.19
N CYS A 27 0.15 16.63 -23.33
CA CYS A 27 -0.50 16.74 -24.64
C CYS A 27 0.02 17.94 -25.43
N TYR A 28 0.24 19.08 -24.77
CA TYR A 28 0.79 20.27 -25.43
C TYR A 28 2.24 20.07 -25.91
N ASN A 29 3.02 19.23 -25.22
CA ASN A 29 4.42 18.91 -25.58
C ASN A 29 4.57 17.53 -26.23
N GLN A 30 3.50 16.98 -26.82
CA GLN A 30 3.46 15.58 -27.25
C GLN A 30 4.59 15.21 -28.23
N ASN A 31 4.97 16.11 -29.14
CA ASN A 31 6.06 15.85 -30.10
C ASN A 31 7.41 15.66 -29.39
N LEU A 32 7.71 16.52 -28.40
CA LEU A 32 8.93 16.39 -27.60
C LEU A 32 8.92 15.12 -26.75
N VAL A 33 7.76 14.80 -26.15
CA VAL A 33 7.57 13.58 -25.36
C VAL A 33 7.82 12.35 -26.23
N ASN A 34 7.20 12.28 -27.41
CA ASN A 34 7.36 11.16 -28.33
C ASN A 34 8.81 11.01 -28.81
N TYR A 35 9.47 12.12 -29.15
CA TYR A 35 10.87 12.12 -29.55
C TYR A 35 11.78 11.60 -28.43
N TYR A 36 11.60 12.11 -27.20
CA TYR A 36 12.39 11.68 -26.05
C TYR A 36 12.21 10.19 -25.75
N TYR A 37 10.99 9.67 -25.88
CA TYR A 37 10.68 8.27 -25.62
C TYR A 37 10.97 7.31 -26.78
N SER A 38 11.08 7.79 -28.02
CA SER A 38 11.45 6.94 -29.15
C SER A 38 12.92 6.55 -29.14
N GLY A 39 13.77 7.29 -28.40
CA GLY A 39 15.21 7.11 -28.41
C GLY A 39 15.86 7.52 -29.74
N ALA A 40 15.15 8.27 -30.58
CA ALA A 40 15.70 8.83 -31.80
C ALA A 40 16.75 9.89 -31.48
N THR A 41 17.75 10.03 -32.36
CA THR A 41 18.88 10.96 -32.17
C THR A 41 18.96 12.04 -33.26
N GLU A 42 18.04 12.00 -34.23
CA GLU A 42 18.08 12.83 -35.45
C GLU A 42 18.00 14.33 -35.17
N MET A 43 17.35 14.71 -34.07
CA MET A 43 17.14 16.12 -33.69
C MET A 43 17.96 16.52 -32.46
N ASP A 44 18.88 15.66 -31.99
CA ASP A 44 19.66 15.92 -30.78
C ASP A 44 20.51 17.18 -30.91
N ALA A 45 21.08 17.40 -32.10
CA ALA A 45 21.84 18.60 -32.41
C ALA A 45 21.00 19.87 -32.24
N GLN A 46 19.70 19.82 -32.55
CA GLN A 46 18.80 20.98 -32.45
C GLN A 46 18.19 21.16 -31.05
N LEU A 47 18.11 20.08 -30.26
CA LEU A 47 17.43 20.04 -28.97
C LEU A 47 18.38 20.13 -27.76
N PHE A 48 19.58 19.55 -27.88
CA PHE A 48 20.49 19.32 -26.77
C PHE A 48 21.87 19.96 -26.93
N LEU A 49 22.14 20.65 -28.03
CA LEU A 49 23.32 21.52 -28.15
C LEU A 49 22.96 22.98 -27.85
N ARG A 50 23.97 23.74 -27.42
CA ARG A 50 23.85 25.17 -27.13
C ARG A 50 24.09 25.99 -28.40
N LYS A 51 23.63 27.24 -28.41
CA LYS A 51 23.84 28.22 -29.49
C LYS A 51 23.32 27.74 -30.87
N VAL A 52 22.24 26.98 -30.87
CA VAL A 52 21.57 26.56 -32.10
C VAL A 52 20.60 27.66 -32.51
N GLU A 53 20.66 28.11 -33.76
CA GLU A 53 19.74 29.12 -34.30
C GLU A 53 18.44 28.51 -34.83
N GLU A 54 18.52 27.28 -35.35
CA GLU A 54 17.37 26.54 -35.91
C GLU A 54 16.83 25.50 -34.92
N HIS A 55 15.54 25.62 -34.59
CA HIS A 55 14.86 24.67 -33.72
C HIS A 55 13.68 24.03 -34.44
N PRO A 56 13.26 22.82 -34.03
CA PRO A 56 12.05 22.21 -34.56
C PRO A 56 10.86 23.16 -34.36
N HIS A 57 10.04 23.36 -35.39
CA HIS A 57 8.91 24.30 -35.34
C HIS A 57 7.90 23.98 -34.23
N TRP A 58 7.79 22.70 -33.86
CA TRP A 58 6.93 22.23 -32.77
C TRP A 58 7.55 22.41 -31.38
N LEU A 59 8.83 22.79 -31.27
CA LEU A 59 9.49 22.99 -29.98
C LEU A 59 8.98 24.28 -29.34
N LEU A 60 8.39 24.12 -28.16
CA LEU A 60 7.78 25.24 -27.45
C LEU A 60 8.85 26.04 -26.69
N LYS A 61 8.85 27.36 -26.86
CA LYS A 61 9.71 28.23 -26.06
C LYS A 61 9.11 28.40 -24.65
N PRO A 62 9.85 28.08 -23.58
CA PRO A 62 9.39 28.31 -22.22
C PRO A 62 9.23 29.80 -21.95
N LYS A 63 8.29 30.15 -21.07
CA LYS A 63 8.05 31.54 -20.63
C LYS A 63 9.11 32.09 -19.66
N LEU A 64 10.10 31.28 -19.29
CA LEU A 64 11.14 31.65 -18.32
C LEU A 64 12.39 32.09 -19.07
N GLU A 65 12.98 33.21 -18.67
CA GLU A 65 14.30 33.61 -19.15
C GLU A 65 15.33 32.53 -18.79
N ARG A 66 16.00 31.98 -19.81
CA ARG A 66 17.07 31.00 -19.65
C ARG A 66 18.41 31.65 -19.96
N ASP A 67 19.45 31.31 -19.21
CA ASP A 67 20.82 31.66 -19.62
C ASP A 67 21.23 30.72 -20.76
N GLU A 68 21.22 31.24 -21.99
CA GLU A 68 21.58 30.52 -23.21
C GLU A 68 23.04 30.00 -23.20
N ARG A 69 23.89 30.50 -22.30
CA ARG A 69 25.27 30.00 -22.11
C ARG A 69 25.30 28.69 -21.34
N PHE A 70 24.26 28.40 -20.56
CA PHE A 70 24.18 27.21 -19.72
C PHE A 70 23.14 26.21 -20.22
N SER A 71 22.00 26.70 -20.69
CA SER A 71 20.85 25.90 -21.09
C SER A 71 20.86 25.48 -22.56
N THR A 72 20.21 24.35 -22.83
CA THR A 72 19.88 23.91 -24.19
C THR A 72 18.41 24.25 -24.52
N PRO A 73 17.98 24.16 -25.78
CA PRO A 73 16.59 24.41 -26.14
C PRO A 73 15.60 23.49 -25.42
N ALA A 74 15.90 22.18 -25.32
CA ALA A 74 15.00 21.19 -24.75
C ALA A 74 15.23 20.86 -23.26
N ASP A 75 16.38 21.23 -22.66
CA ASP A 75 16.81 20.78 -21.33
C ASP A 75 15.73 20.86 -20.25
N TYR A 76 15.13 22.04 -20.04
CA TYR A 76 14.14 22.25 -19.00
C TYR A 76 12.80 21.65 -19.38
N LEU A 77 12.46 21.57 -20.67
CA LEU A 77 11.20 20.91 -21.05
C LEU A 77 11.28 19.42 -20.75
N VAL A 78 12.39 18.79 -21.09
CA VAL A 78 12.66 17.38 -20.74
C VAL A 78 12.71 17.20 -19.22
N ALA A 79 13.48 18.03 -18.51
CA ALA A 79 13.52 17.96 -17.04
C ALA A 79 12.14 18.13 -16.40
N LYS A 80 11.32 19.02 -16.96
CA LYS A 80 9.94 19.26 -16.50
C LYS A 80 9.02 18.08 -16.82
N ILE A 81 9.15 17.45 -17.98
CA ILE A 81 8.42 16.22 -18.33
C ILE A 81 8.73 15.12 -17.30
N LEU A 82 10.02 14.86 -17.05
CA LEU A 82 10.47 13.85 -16.09
C LEU A 82 10.01 14.15 -14.66
N ALA A 83 10.07 15.42 -14.25
CA ALA A 83 9.58 15.84 -12.94
C ALA A 83 8.07 15.66 -12.81
N MET A 84 7.30 16.01 -13.85
CA MET A 84 5.85 15.86 -13.87
C MET A 84 5.41 14.40 -13.80
N GLU A 85 6.14 13.47 -14.41
CA GLU A 85 5.87 12.03 -14.29
C GLU A 85 6.00 11.54 -12.86
N LYS A 86 7.08 11.95 -12.16
CA LYS A 86 7.27 11.64 -10.74
C LYS A 86 6.15 12.22 -9.89
N ILE A 87 5.73 13.46 -10.19
CA ILE A 87 4.62 14.11 -9.47
C ILE A 87 3.30 13.39 -9.75
N GLN A 88 3.02 13.00 -10.99
CA GLN A 88 1.81 12.29 -11.37
C GLN A 88 1.70 10.96 -10.63
N LEU A 89 2.78 10.19 -10.56
CA LEU A 89 2.84 8.96 -9.79
C LEU A 89 2.51 9.20 -8.31
N TYR A 90 3.19 10.18 -7.69
CA TYR A 90 2.93 10.56 -6.30
C TYR A 90 1.47 10.99 -6.06
N LEU A 91 0.89 11.80 -6.95
CA LEU A 91 -0.50 12.25 -6.83
C LEU A 91 -1.49 11.08 -6.97
N ALA A 92 -1.23 10.14 -7.87
CA ALA A 92 -2.05 8.95 -8.04
C ALA A 92 -2.01 8.07 -6.78
N GLU A 93 -0.83 7.83 -6.21
CA GLU A 93 -0.66 7.11 -4.93
C GLU A 93 -1.41 7.80 -3.79
N GLU A 94 -1.34 9.14 -3.71
CA GLU A 94 -2.06 9.90 -2.69
C GLU A 94 -3.59 9.83 -2.86
N ILE A 95 -4.11 9.76 -4.09
CA ILE A 95 -5.54 9.52 -4.34
C ILE A 95 -5.94 8.12 -3.84
N VAL A 96 -5.15 7.08 -4.15
CA VAL A 96 -5.40 5.72 -3.68
C VAL A 96 -5.42 5.66 -2.14
N LYS A 97 -4.47 6.33 -1.47
CA LYS A 97 -4.47 6.46 0.01
C LYS A 97 -5.70 7.17 0.56
N LEU A 98 -6.30 8.08 -0.20
CA LEU A 98 -7.53 8.78 0.20
C LEU A 98 -8.79 7.91 0.01
N GLU A 99 -8.81 7.05 -1.02
CA GLU A 99 -9.95 6.21 -1.43
C GLU A 99 -10.01 4.85 -0.73
N GLY A 100 -8.86 4.24 -0.39
CA GLY A 100 -8.79 2.84 -0.01
C GLY A 100 -7.86 2.55 1.17
N THR A 101 -8.46 1.96 2.21
CA THR A 101 -7.87 1.17 3.30
C THR A 101 -7.10 1.88 4.42
N ASN A 102 -7.65 1.69 5.63
CA ASN A 102 -7.05 1.76 6.95
C ASN A 102 -5.87 0.77 7.13
N PHE A 103 -4.89 0.78 6.22
CA PHE A 103 -3.68 -0.03 6.30
C PHE A 103 -2.49 0.83 5.88
N THR A 104 -2.20 1.86 6.68
CA THR A 104 -0.86 2.23 7.14
C THR A 104 -0.90 3.65 7.67
N GLU A 105 -0.73 3.72 8.99
CA GLU A 105 -0.12 4.80 9.75
C GLU A 105 -0.79 6.19 9.73
N ASN A 106 -1.30 6.52 10.93
CA ASN A 106 -1.47 7.86 11.49
C ASN A 106 -2.67 8.68 11.00
N ARG A 107 -3.83 8.35 11.58
CA ARG A 107 -4.58 9.34 12.37
C ARG A 107 -5.58 8.68 13.30
N SER A 108 -5.41 8.96 14.59
CA SER A 108 -6.38 9.02 15.70
C SER A 108 -7.87 8.91 15.32
N VAL A 109 -8.30 7.72 14.95
CA VAL A 109 -9.63 7.20 15.28
C VAL A 109 -9.33 6.22 16.39
N ASP A 110 -9.95 6.36 17.56
CA ASP A 110 -9.72 5.54 18.74
C ASP A 110 -9.30 4.12 18.33
N LYS A 111 -7.99 3.89 18.29
CA LYS A 111 -7.45 2.57 17.99
C LYS A 111 -7.85 1.80 19.23
N LYS A 112 -8.95 1.05 19.14
CA LYS A 112 -9.20 -0.01 20.11
C LYS A 112 -7.96 -0.90 20.04
N GLU A 113 -7.08 -0.71 21.01
CA GLU A 113 -5.93 -1.55 21.18
C GLU A 113 -6.47 -2.90 21.63
N TYR A 114 -6.45 -3.86 20.72
CA TYR A 114 -6.79 -5.21 21.06
C TYR A 114 -5.62 -5.78 21.86
N ARG A 115 -5.89 -6.23 23.08
CA ARG A 115 -4.90 -6.86 23.95
C ARG A 115 -5.22 -8.33 24.07
N TRP A 116 -4.22 -9.19 23.83
CA TRP A 116 -4.35 -10.59 24.18
C TRP A 116 -4.40 -10.75 25.69
N THR A 117 -5.47 -11.34 26.20
CA THR A 117 -5.67 -11.61 27.62
C THR A 117 -5.40 -13.07 27.99
N GLY A 118 -5.24 -13.95 26.99
CA GLY A 118 -4.90 -15.36 27.20
C GLY A 118 -3.40 -15.61 27.38
N GLU A 119 -3.02 -16.88 27.44
CA GLU A 119 -1.60 -17.26 27.49
C GLU A 119 -0.92 -17.03 26.12
N ALA A 120 0.32 -16.53 26.13
CA ALA A 120 1.10 -16.34 24.89
C ALA A 120 1.33 -17.65 24.13
N ILE A 121 1.36 -18.79 24.83
CA ILE A 121 1.54 -20.11 24.22
C ILE A 121 0.37 -20.51 23.31
N ASN A 122 -0.83 -19.98 23.57
CA ASN A 122 -2.02 -20.21 22.75
C ASN A 122 -1.90 -19.50 21.40
N LEU A 123 -1.35 -18.28 21.39
CA LEU A 123 -1.03 -17.57 20.13
C LEU A 123 0.08 -18.24 19.34
N VAL A 124 1.08 -18.82 20.02
CA VAL A 124 2.10 -19.63 19.33
C VAL A 124 1.47 -20.84 18.65
N GLU A 125 0.57 -21.53 19.34
CA GLU A 125 -0.16 -22.67 18.78
C GLU A 125 -0.95 -22.28 17.53
N LEU A 126 -1.69 -21.17 17.58
CA LEU A 126 -2.42 -20.61 16.44
C LEU A 126 -1.46 -20.20 15.30
N ALA A 127 -0.35 -19.55 15.60
CA ALA A 127 0.63 -19.12 14.61
C ALA A 127 1.25 -20.30 13.86
N TYR A 128 1.56 -21.38 14.57
CA TYR A 128 2.04 -22.62 13.94
C TYR A 128 0.94 -23.32 13.16
N GLY A 129 -0.31 -23.29 13.62
CA GLY A 129 -1.45 -23.76 12.84
C GLY A 129 -1.52 -23.08 11.48
N LEU A 130 -1.52 -21.74 11.45
CA LEU A 130 -1.53 -20.95 10.20
C LEU A 130 -0.28 -21.17 9.34
N TYR A 131 0.88 -21.33 9.97
CA TYR A 131 2.12 -21.63 9.26
C TYR A 131 2.07 -22.98 8.54
N TYR A 132 1.54 -24.02 9.19
CA TYR A 132 1.47 -25.36 8.60
C TYR A 132 0.32 -25.54 7.62
N THR A 133 -0.76 -24.76 7.72
CA THR A 133 -1.83 -24.76 6.70
C THR A 133 -1.42 -23.99 5.44
N GLY A 134 -0.47 -23.05 5.55
CA GLY A 134 0.07 -22.32 4.39
C GLY A 134 -0.90 -21.29 3.81
N GLU A 135 -1.95 -20.92 4.55
CA GLU A 135 -3.02 -20.04 4.05
C GLU A 135 -2.63 -18.55 3.99
N ILE A 136 -1.45 -18.19 4.52
CA ILE A 136 -0.95 -16.81 4.52
C ILE A 136 0.07 -16.63 3.38
N ASN A 137 -0.16 -15.63 2.54
CA ASN A 137 0.73 -15.26 1.42
C ASN A 137 1.04 -16.44 0.48
N ASN A 138 0.04 -17.26 0.16
CA ASN A 138 0.20 -18.45 -0.69
C ASN A 138 1.31 -19.39 -0.17
N GLY A 139 1.36 -19.60 1.16
CA GLY A 139 2.35 -20.45 1.82
C GLY A 139 3.74 -19.81 2.03
N ASN A 140 3.95 -18.56 1.61
CA ASN A 140 5.27 -17.91 1.69
C ASN A 140 5.53 -17.19 3.01
N ALA A 141 4.55 -17.11 3.91
CA ALA A 141 4.73 -16.45 5.19
C ALA A 141 5.60 -17.28 6.15
N GLY A 142 6.68 -16.68 6.66
CA GLY A 142 7.54 -17.32 7.64
C GLY A 142 6.93 -17.31 9.05
N ILE A 143 7.19 -18.34 9.87
CA ILE A 143 6.67 -18.39 11.25
C ILE A 143 7.03 -17.14 12.09
N ALA A 144 8.22 -16.58 11.91
CA ALA A 144 8.64 -15.36 12.61
C ALA A 144 7.86 -14.12 12.15
N GLU A 145 7.41 -14.08 10.91
CA GLU A 145 6.54 -13.02 10.38
C GLU A 145 5.14 -13.11 10.99
N ILE A 146 4.55 -14.31 11.03
CA ILE A 146 3.24 -14.57 11.61
C ILE A 146 3.23 -14.23 13.11
N VAL A 147 4.27 -14.61 13.86
CA VAL A 147 4.36 -14.27 15.29
C VAL A 147 4.50 -12.75 15.51
N ARG A 148 5.34 -12.06 14.73
CA ARG A 148 5.48 -10.59 14.84
C ARG A 148 4.16 -9.87 14.52
N LEU A 149 3.39 -10.39 13.57
CA LEU A 149 2.06 -9.89 13.27
C LEU A 149 1.14 -10.02 14.49
N PHE A 150 1.13 -11.16 15.18
CA PHE A 150 0.34 -11.36 16.39
C PHE A 150 0.79 -10.49 17.56
N GLU A 151 2.10 -10.32 17.78
CA GLU A 151 2.63 -9.43 18.81
C GLU A 151 2.15 -7.98 18.59
N LYS A 152 2.16 -7.53 17.33
CA LYS A 152 1.70 -6.18 16.95
C LYS A 152 0.20 -6.01 17.08
N ILE A 153 -0.60 -6.96 16.59
CA ILE A 153 -2.08 -6.86 16.58
C ILE A 153 -2.62 -6.93 18.01
N PHE A 154 -2.08 -7.83 18.83
CA PHE A 154 -2.61 -8.11 20.16
C PHE A 154 -1.83 -7.48 21.31
N ASN A 155 -0.85 -6.63 21.02
CA ASN A 155 -0.02 -5.94 22.00
C ASN A 155 0.51 -6.87 23.11
N ILE A 156 1.20 -7.94 22.70
CA ILE A 156 1.74 -8.98 23.59
C ILE A 156 3.16 -9.36 23.17
N ALA A 157 4.00 -9.72 24.15
CA ALA A 157 5.31 -10.31 23.90
C ALA A 157 5.23 -11.83 23.90
N ILE A 158 5.45 -12.46 22.74
CA ILE A 158 5.52 -13.90 22.58
C ILE A 158 6.97 -14.36 22.76
N GLY A 159 7.96 -13.63 22.21
CA GLY A 159 9.36 -14.03 22.29
C GLY A 159 9.71 -15.16 21.30
N LYS A 160 10.63 -16.07 21.65
CA LYS A 160 11.17 -17.07 20.69
C LYS A 160 10.14 -18.16 20.33
N PRO A 161 9.64 -18.22 19.07
CA PRO A 161 8.57 -19.16 18.70
C PRO A 161 9.01 -20.63 18.76
N SER A 162 10.24 -20.92 18.32
CA SER A 162 10.78 -22.28 18.28
C SER A 162 10.86 -22.96 19.65
N ARG A 163 11.27 -22.21 20.67
CA ARG A 163 11.34 -22.69 22.06
C ARG A 163 9.94 -23.02 22.57
N ARG A 164 9.00 -22.10 22.42
CA ARG A 164 7.62 -22.27 22.85
C ARG A 164 6.92 -23.41 22.12
N PHE A 165 7.17 -23.59 20.83
CA PHE A 165 6.63 -24.73 20.10
C PHE A 165 7.22 -26.07 20.55
N SER A 166 8.48 -26.09 20.98
CA SER A 166 9.08 -27.28 21.59
C SER A 166 8.36 -27.65 22.90
N GLU A 167 8.00 -26.65 23.71
CA GLU A 167 7.17 -26.86 24.92
C GLU A 167 5.81 -27.46 24.56
N ILE A 168 5.15 -26.98 23.49
CA ILE A 168 3.89 -27.54 22.98
C ILE A 168 4.07 -29.02 22.60
N LYS A 169 5.13 -29.36 21.87
CA LYS A 169 5.43 -30.75 21.46
C LYS A 169 5.65 -31.70 22.64
N GLN A 170 6.17 -31.19 23.75
CA GLN A 170 6.55 -31.95 24.96
C GLN A 170 5.41 -32.09 25.97
N ARG A 171 4.25 -31.45 25.75
CA ARG A 171 3.09 -31.60 26.63
C ARG A 171 2.67 -33.08 26.70
N LYS A 172 2.60 -33.63 27.92
CA LYS A 172 2.08 -34.99 28.21
C LYS A 172 0.54 -35.09 28.16
N ARG A 173 -0.15 -34.04 27.70
CA ARG A 173 -1.62 -33.98 27.66
C ARG A 173 -2.16 -34.84 26.52
N LEU A 174 -3.41 -35.30 26.65
CA LEU A 174 -4.15 -36.04 25.62
C LEU A 174 -4.18 -35.29 24.27
N SER A 175 -4.26 -33.96 24.29
CA SER A 175 -4.08 -33.11 23.12
C SER A 175 -2.88 -32.19 23.27
N LYS A 176 -1.98 -32.22 22.28
CA LYS A 176 -0.85 -31.29 22.14
C LYS A 176 -1.34 -29.91 21.69
N THR A 177 -2.35 -29.87 20.84
CA THR A 177 -3.01 -28.69 20.25
C THR A 177 -4.28 -28.30 21.01
N LYS A 178 -4.14 -28.18 22.34
CA LYS A 178 -5.27 -27.93 23.25
C LYS A 178 -6.06 -26.67 22.88
N TYR A 179 -5.40 -25.60 22.46
CA TYR A 179 -6.06 -24.33 22.19
C TYR A 179 -6.83 -24.35 20.87
N LEU A 180 -6.28 -24.99 19.84
CA LEU A 180 -6.98 -25.19 18.57
C LEU A 180 -8.24 -26.05 18.77
N ASP A 181 -8.15 -27.11 19.57
CA ASP A 181 -9.31 -27.94 19.89
C ASP A 181 -10.38 -27.14 20.65
N GLN A 182 -9.96 -26.31 21.61
CA GLN A 182 -10.86 -25.44 22.35
C GLN A 182 -11.59 -24.45 21.42
N MET A 183 -10.89 -23.85 20.46
CA MET A 183 -11.49 -22.94 19.48
C MET A 183 -12.50 -23.68 18.59
N LYS A 184 -12.14 -24.88 18.12
CA LYS A 184 -13.05 -25.71 17.33
C LYS A 184 -14.33 -26.01 18.10
N THR A 185 -14.23 -26.56 19.31
CA THR A 185 -15.40 -26.88 20.14
C THR A 185 -16.27 -25.66 20.43
N ALA A 186 -15.68 -24.48 20.62
CA ALA A 186 -16.43 -23.25 20.85
C ALA A 186 -17.23 -22.81 19.61
N ILE A 187 -16.67 -22.99 18.41
CA ILE A 187 -17.36 -22.69 17.15
C ILE A 187 -18.47 -23.71 16.90
N ASP A 188 -18.16 -25.01 17.00
CA ASP A 188 -19.12 -26.10 16.79
C ASP A 188 -20.34 -25.92 17.70
N LYS A 189 -20.13 -25.68 19.00
CA LYS A 189 -21.22 -25.41 19.94
C LYS A 189 -22.09 -24.22 19.52
N ARG A 190 -21.47 -23.14 19.05
CA ARG A 190 -22.21 -21.94 18.65
C ARG A 190 -23.09 -22.20 17.42
N ILE A 191 -22.63 -23.06 16.51
CA ILE A 191 -23.41 -23.49 15.34
C ILE A 191 -24.58 -24.36 15.79
N ASP A 192 -24.33 -25.36 16.65
CA ASP A 192 -25.37 -26.24 17.18
C ASP A 192 -26.47 -25.45 17.92
N ASP A 193 -26.09 -24.47 18.75
CA ASP A 193 -27.00 -23.59 19.48
C ASP A 193 -27.88 -22.74 18.53
N ASP A 194 -27.37 -22.34 17.37
CA ASP A 194 -28.09 -21.54 16.37
C ASP A 194 -29.02 -22.40 15.49
N ASP A 195 -28.72 -23.70 15.33
CA ASP A 195 -29.52 -24.68 14.59
C ASP A 195 -30.62 -25.34 15.45
N GLU A 196 -30.59 -25.17 16.78
CA GLU A 196 -31.59 -25.73 17.68
C GLU A 196 -32.97 -25.07 17.45
N PHE A 197 -33.89 -25.85 16.85
CA PHE A 197 -35.25 -25.44 16.51
C PHE A 197 -36.01 -24.83 17.70
N VAL A 198 -36.43 -23.56 17.58
CA VAL A 198 -37.35 -22.90 18.53
C VAL A 198 -38.79 -23.26 18.14
N PRO A 199 -39.51 -24.11 18.90
CA PRO A 199 -40.90 -24.41 18.60
C PRO A 199 -41.73 -23.14 18.82
N ARG A 200 -42.51 -22.72 17.81
CA ARG A 200 -43.48 -21.64 18.01
C ARG A 200 -44.50 -22.10 19.06
N PRO A 201 -44.77 -21.31 20.11
CA PRO A 201 -45.82 -21.67 21.06
C PRO A 201 -47.15 -21.69 20.29
N ASN A 202 -47.84 -22.83 20.34
CA ASN A 202 -49.20 -22.94 19.84
C ASN A 202 -50.08 -22.01 20.68
N PHE A 203 -50.41 -20.84 20.14
CA PHE A 203 -51.51 -20.03 20.66
C PHE A 203 -52.79 -20.82 20.41
N ARG A 204 -53.31 -21.43 21.48
CA ARG A 204 -54.70 -21.92 21.54
C ARG A 204 -55.63 -20.77 21.86
#